data_AF-A0A354AVC2-F1
#
_entry.id   AF-A0A354AVC2-F1
#
_cell.length_a   1.000
_cell.length_b   1.000
_cell.length_c   1.000
_cell.angle_alpha   90.00
_cell.angle_beta   90.00
_cell.angle_gamma   90.00
#
_symmetry.space_group_name_H-M   'P 1'
#
loop_
_entity.id
_entity.type
_entity.pdbx_description
1 polymer ?
#
loop_
_entity_poly.entity_id
_entity_poly.type
_entity_poly.pdbx_seq_one_letter_code
_entity_poly.pdbx_strand_id
1 'polypeptide(L)'
;MTTKTLDLNNIERKIFWVLAALIGIVIAFYLYSVATLTIAVVDRNNINQASNELTSISSALESEYLTYANSITLAYAQELGFKEVKAMFVDSSTPINGTGDVKAKISMAR
;
A
#
# COMPACT_ATOMS: atom_id res chain seq x y z
N MET A 1 -48.57 -8.68 63.02
CA MET A 1 -48.18 -7.68 62.01
C MET A 1 -46.76 -7.25 62.34
N THR A 2 -45.77 -7.77 61.62
CA THR A 2 -44.33 -7.55 61.91
C THR A 2 -43.80 -6.43 61.02
N THR A 3 -43.55 -5.26 61.60
CA THR A 3 -42.92 -4.14 60.89
C THR A 3 -41.41 -4.38 60.81
N LYS A 4 -40.91 -4.61 59.61
CA LYS A 4 -39.48 -4.66 59.34
C LYS A 4 -38.95 -3.23 59.28
N THR A 5 -38.24 -2.80 60.32
CA THR A 5 -37.48 -1.54 60.29
C THR A 5 -36.23 -1.76 59.45
N LEU A 6 -36.14 -1.08 58.31
CA LEU A 6 -34.96 -1.08 57.45
C LEU A 6 -33.83 -0.33 58.16
N ASP A 7 -32.75 -1.04 58.46
CA ASP A 7 -31.55 -0.46 59.05
C ASP A 7 -30.73 0.24 57.95
N LEU A 8 -31.05 1.52 57.71
CA LEU A 8 -30.58 2.31 56.57
C LEU A 8 -29.06 2.57 56.58
N ASN A 9 -28.46 2.63 57.77
CA ASN A 9 -27.05 3.00 57.96
C ASN A 9 -26.08 2.04 57.25
N ASN A 10 -26.37 0.74 57.24
CA ASN A 10 -25.52 -0.25 56.55
C ASN A 10 -25.66 -0.19 55.02
N ILE A 11 -26.83 0.20 54.52
CA ILE A 11 -27.11 0.29 53.08
C ILE A 11 -26.42 1.52 52.49
N GLU A 12 -26.49 2.66 53.18
CA GLU A 12 -25.83 3.91 52.79
C GLU A 12 -24.30 3.76 52.70
N ARG A 13 -23.69 3.07 53.69
CA ARG A 13 -22.25 2.83 53.64
C ARG A 13 -21.84 1.98 52.44
N LYS A 14 -22.66 0.97 52.09
CA LYS A 14 -22.41 0.09 50.95
C LYS A 14 -22.58 0.83 49.62
N ILE A 15 -23.59 1.69 49.49
CA ILE A 15 -23.81 2.49 48.27
C ILE A 15 -22.66 3.49 48.06
N PHE A 16 -22.18 4.11 49.14
CA PHE A 16 -21.04 5.04 49.09
C PHE A 16 -19.78 4.35 48.56
N TRP A 17 -19.45 3.16 49.07
CA TRP A 17 -18.29 2.40 48.60
C TRP A 17 -18.39 1.95 47.15
N VAL A 18 -19.59 1.54 46.71
CA VAL A 18 -19.83 1.19 45.30
C VAL A 18 -19.65 2.41 44.41
N LEU A 19 -20.17 3.57 44.81
CA LEU A 19 -20.05 4.81 44.05
C LEU A 19 -18.60 5.29 43.99
N ALA A 20 -17.87 5.21 45.10
CA ALA A 20 -16.45 5.53 45.16
C ALA A 20 -15.61 4.59 44.26
N ALA A 21 -15.90 3.29 44.27
CA ALA A 21 -15.25 2.33 43.38
C ALA A 21 -15.55 2.62 41.91
N LEU A 22 -16.81 2.95 41.57
CA LEU A 22 -17.21 3.30 40.22
C LEU A 22 -16.50 4.56 39.71
N ILE A 23 -16.40 5.59 40.55
CA ILE A 23 -15.61 6.80 40.23
C ILE A 23 -14.14 6.43 39.99
N GLY A 24 -13.56 5.58 40.84
CA GLY A 24 -12.19 5.10 40.65
C GLY A 24 -11.99 4.39 39.31
N ILE A 25 -12.93 3.51 38.93
CA ILE A 25 -12.91 2.81 37.64
C ILE A 25 -12.98 3.79 36.47
N VAL A 26 -13.87 4.79 36.55
CA VAL A 26 -14.00 5.82 35.49
C VAL A 26 -12.71 6.62 35.33
N ILE A 27 -12.07 7.01 36.44
CA ILE A 27 -10.80 7.74 36.41
C ILE A 27 -9.69 6.86 35.80
N ALA A 28 -9.59 5.60 36.22
CA ALA A 28 -8.60 4.67 35.70
C ALA A 28 -8.80 4.44 34.19
N PHE A 29 -10.05 4.26 33.76
CA PHE A 29 -10.38 4.11 32.35
C PHE A 29 -10.03 5.37 31.55
N TYR A 30 -10.34 6.56 32.07
CA TYR A 30 -9.98 7.82 31.43
C TYR A 30 -8.46 7.94 31.23
N LEU A 31 -7.67 7.70 32.27
CA LEU A 31 -6.20 7.76 32.18
C LEU A 31 -5.66 6.74 31.17
N TYR A 32 -6.19 5.51 31.19
CA TYR A 32 -5.83 4.48 30.23
C TYR A 32 -6.16 4.88 28.78
N SER A 33 -7.35 5.43 28.54
CA SER A 33 -7.76 5.91 27.21
C SER A 33 -6.87 7.04 26.70
N VAL A 34 -6.50 8.00 27.55
CA VAL A 34 -5.60 9.11 27.16
C VAL A 34 -4.21 8.59 26.84
N ALA A 35 -3.67 7.67 27.65
CA ALA A 35 -2.35 7.08 27.40
C ALA A 35 -2.32 6.29 26.09
N THR A 36 -3.30 5.42 25.87
CA THR A 36 -3.40 4.62 24.63
C THR A 36 -3.60 5.48 23.39
N LEU A 37 -4.42 6.52 23.47
CA LEU A 37 -4.60 7.48 22.38
C LEU A 37 -3.27 8.18 22.03
N THR A 38 -2.51 8.59 23.04
CA THR A 38 -1.22 9.26 22.84
C THR A 38 -0.22 8.35 22.12
N ILE A 39 -0.10 7.10 22.56
CA ILE A 39 0.80 6.11 21.94
C ILE A 39 0.36 5.83 20.50
N ALA A 40 -0.94 5.62 20.27
CA ALA A 40 -1.47 5.34 18.93
C ALA A 40 -1.22 6.49 17.94
N VAL A 41 -1.29 7.75 18.40
CA VAL A 41 -0.96 8.93 17.57
C VAL A 41 0.52 8.97 17.23
N VAL A 42 1.40 8.68 18.18
CA VAL A 42 2.86 8.62 17.96
C VAL A 42 3.21 7.51 16.97
N ASP A 43 2.65 6.31 17.15
CA ASP A 43 2.89 5.17 16.27
C ASP A 43 2.42 5.47 14.85
N ARG A 44 1.24 6.07 14.70
CA ARG A 44 0.74 6.52 13.40
C ARG A 44 1.66 7.55 12.75
N ASN A 45 2.23 8.46 13.53
CA ASN A 45 3.18 9.45 13.01
C ASN A 45 4.48 8.80 12.52
N ASN A 46 4.99 7.81 13.26
CA ASN A 46 6.18 7.05 12.85
C ASN A 46 5.92 6.26 11.57
N ILE A 47 4.76 5.60 11.46
CA ILE A 47 4.34 4.89 10.24
C ILE A 47 4.24 5.86 9.06
N ASN A 48 3.61 7.02 9.25
CA ASN A 48 3.50 8.03 8.19
C ASN A 48 4.88 8.54 7.74
N GLN A 49 5.81 8.76 8.67
CA GLN A 49 7.18 9.16 8.31
C GLN A 49 7.88 8.07 7.49
N ALA A 50 7.81 6.81 7.93
CA ALA A 50 8.38 5.69 7.19
C ALA A 50 7.75 5.52 5.80
N SER A 51 6.42 5.69 5.67
CA SER A 51 5.74 5.66 4.38
C SER A 51 6.17 6.80 3.46
N ASN A 52 6.36 8.01 4.00
CA ASN A 52 6.84 9.15 3.22
C ASN A 52 8.28 8.94 2.74
N GLU A 53 9.15 8.40 3.58
CA GLU A 53 10.52 8.05 3.21
C GLU A 53 10.55 7.00 2.09
N LEU A 54 9.79 5.91 2.24
CA LEU A 54 9.68 4.88 1.20
C LEU A 54 9.16 5.44 -0.13
N THR A 55 8.16 6.32 -0.06
CA THR A 55 7.59 6.98 -1.25
C THR A 55 8.64 7.88 -1.93
N SER A 56 9.43 8.62 -1.14
CA SER A 56 10.50 9.46 -1.67
C SER A 56 11.59 8.62 -2.36
N ILE A 57 11.98 7.49 -1.77
CA ILE A 57 12.97 6.58 -2.36
C ILE A 57 12.43 5.96 -3.65
N SER A 58 11.18 5.48 -3.64
CA SER A 58 10.53 4.91 -4.81
C SER A 58 10.44 5.93 -5.95
N SER A 59 10.04 7.18 -5.65
CA SER A 59 9.94 8.24 -6.64
C SER A 59 11.30 8.61 -7.25
N ALA A 60 12.35 8.65 -6.43
CA ALA A 60 13.71 8.89 -6.92
C ALA A 60 14.17 7.76 -7.86
N LEU A 61 13.91 6.51 -7.48
CA LEU A 61 14.28 5.34 -8.29
C LEU A 61 13.47 5.26 -9.60
N GLU A 62 12.19 5.62 -9.57
CA GLU A 62 11.36 5.73 -10.77
C GLU A 62 11.88 6.81 -11.72
N SER A 63 12.27 7.97 -11.18
CA SER A 63 12.88 9.04 -11.97
C SER A 63 14.19 8.59 -12.62
N GLU A 64 15.02 7.85 -11.88
CA GLU A 64 16.27 7.30 -12.38
C GLU A 64 16.01 6.26 -13.48
N TYR A 65 15.08 5.33 -13.25
CA TYR A 65 14.65 4.34 -14.24
C TYR A 65 14.14 5.01 -15.53
N LEU A 66 13.29 6.03 -15.43
CA LEU A 66 12.80 6.78 -16.58
C LEU A 66 13.93 7.50 -17.33
N THR A 67 14.95 7.97 -16.62
CA THR A 67 16.13 8.59 -17.23
C THR A 67 16.92 7.56 -18.04
N TYR A 68 17.18 6.38 -17.48
CA TYR A 68 17.84 5.29 -18.21
C TYR A 68 17.00 4.79 -19.38
N ALA A 69 15.70 4.60 -19.20
CA ALA A 69 14.81 4.17 -20.27
C ALA A 69 14.80 5.16 -21.45
N ASN A 70 14.80 6.47 -21.18
CA ASN A 70 14.91 7.50 -22.21
C ASN A 70 16.30 7.58 -22.86
N SER A 71 17.35 7.13 -22.18
CA SER A 71 18.71 7.11 -22.75
C SER A 71 18.91 6.02 -23.81
N ILE A 72 18.13 4.93 -23.74
CA ILE A 72 18.20 3.82 -24.68
C ILE A 72 17.32 4.15 -25.90
N THR A 73 17.87 4.96 -26.81
CA THR A 73 17.20 5.32 -28.06
C THR A 73 17.78 4.56 -29.25
N LEU A 74 17.01 4.43 -30.33
CA LEU A 74 17.50 3.86 -31.60
C LEU A 74 18.75 4.61 -32.10
N ALA A 75 18.78 5.93 -31.91
CA ALA A 75 19.92 6.78 -32.24
C ALA A 75 21.17 6.39 -31.43
N TYR A 76 21.02 6.18 -30.11
CA TYR A 76 22.11 5.70 -29.26
C TYR A 76 22.61 4.30 -29.68
N ALA A 77 21.71 3.39 -30.04
CA ALA A 77 22.08 2.08 -30.56
C ALA A 77 22.84 2.16 -31.90
N GLN A 78 22.43 3.06 -32.79
CA GLN A 78 23.10 3.32 -34.06
C GLN A 78 24.48 3.96 -33.88
N GLU A 79 24.65 4.86 -32.91
CA GLU A 79 25.96 5.43 -32.53
C GLU A 79 26.93 4.38 -31.96
N LEU A 80 26.42 3.38 -31.22
CA LEU A 80 27.20 2.22 -30.78
C LEU A 80 27.54 1.23 -31.93
N GLY A 81 27.10 1.52 -33.15
CA GLY A 81 27.40 0.71 -34.34
C GLY A 81 26.43 -0.46 -34.55
N PHE A 82 25.34 -0.55 -33.77
CA PHE A 82 24.30 -1.53 -34.01
C PHE A 82 23.49 -1.12 -35.24
N LYS A 83 23.38 -2.03 -36.21
CA LYS A 83 22.53 -1.87 -37.39
C LYS A 83 21.20 -2.57 -37.15
N GLU A 84 20.12 -1.89 -37.48
CA GLU A 84 18.77 -2.42 -37.37
C GLU A 84 18.61 -3.61 -38.31
N VAL A 85 18.59 -4.83 -37.75
CA VAL A 85 18.40 -6.05 -38.53
C VAL A 85 16.89 -6.24 -38.70
N LYS A 86 16.41 -6.10 -39.94
CA LYS A 86 15.05 -6.47 -40.31
C LYS A 86 14.95 -8.00 -40.25
N ALA A 87 14.73 -8.54 -39.06
CA ALA A 87 14.62 -9.98 -38.84
C ALA A 87 13.36 -10.50 -39.56
N MET A 88 13.55 -10.99 -40.78
CA MET A 88 12.54 -11.77 -41.48
C MET A 88 12.54 -13.14 -40.84
N PHE A 89 11.71 -13.33 -39.81
CA PHE A 89 11.42 -14.65 -39.27
C PHE A 89 10.65 -15.41 -40.33
N VAL A 90 11.37 -16.19 -41.14
CA VAL A 90 10.76 -17.15 -42.05
C VAL A 90 10.30 -18.32 -41.17
N ASP A 91 9.00 -18.42 -40.98
CA ASP A 91 8.39 -19.61 -40.39
C ASP A 91 8.72 -20.81 -41.29
N SER A 92 9.32 -21.85 -40.71
CA SER A 92 9.70 -23.10 -41.37
C SER A 92 8.52 -23.90 -41.94
N SER A 93 7.28 -23.41 -41.76
CA SER A 93 6.07 -23.99 -42.31
C SER A 93 5.83 -23.68 -43.80
N THR A 94 6.63 -22.81 -44.43
CA THR A 94 6.43 -22.45 -45.85
C THR A 94 7.40 -23.20 -46.77
N PRO A 95 6.92 -24.15 -47.61
CA PRO A 95 7.78 -24.84 -48.56
C PRO A 95 8.25 -23.86 -49.63
N ILE A 96 9.56 -23.66 -49.70
CA ILE A 96 10.21 -22.89 -50.77
C ILE A 96 10.13 -23.76 -52.03
N ASN A 97 9.16 -23.48 -52.91
CA ASN A 97 9.23 -23.96 -54.28
C ASN A 97 9.74 -22.81 -55.16
N GLY A 98 10.73 -23.13 -56.00
CA GLY A 98 11.55 -22.18 -56.71
C GLY A 98 10.78 -21.25 -57.66
N THR A 99 11.51 -20.24 -58.11
CA THR A 99 11.17 -19.21 -59.10
C THR A 99 10.17 -18.14 -58.67
N GLY A 100 10.74 -16.99 -58.28
CA GLY A 100 10.45 -15.68 -58.86
C GLY A 100 9.03 -15.14 -58.76
N ASP A 101 8.91 -14.04 -58.01
CA ASP A 101 7.80 -13.10 -57.96
C ASP A 101 6.66 -13.44 -56.97
N VAL A 102 6.84 -13.01 -55.71
CA VAL A 102 5.75 -12.99 -54.72
C VAL A 102 5.19 -11.58 -54.65
N LYS A 103 4.18 -11.34 -55.48
CA LYS A 103 3.31 -10.17 -55.41
C LYS A 103 2.63 -10.12 -54.04
N ALA A 104 2.93 -9.08 -53.25
CA ALA A 104 2.36 -8.89 -51.92
C ALA A 104 0.82 -8.84 -51.97
N LYS A 105 0.15 -9.88 -51.45
CA LYS A 105 -1.29 -9.81 -51.14
C LYS A 105 -1.45 -9.10 -49.80
N ILE A 106 -1.84 -7.83 -49.86
CA ILE A 106 -2.33 -7.09 -48.68
C ILE A 106 -3.70 -7.69 -48.34
N SER A 107 -3.75 -8.46 -47.26
CA SER A 107 -5.01 -8.93 -46.66
C SER A 107 -5.49 -7.84 -45.71
N MET A 108 -6.51 -7.08 -46.13
CA MET A 108 -7.30 -6.27 -45.21
C MET A 108 -8.16 -7.22 -44.36
N ALA A 109 -7.89 -7.28 -43.06
CA ALA A 109 -8.83 -7.85 -42.10
C ALA A 109 -9.47 -6.70 -41.30
N ARG A 110 -10.79 -6.81 -41.19
CA ARG A 110 -11.73 -5.95 -40.45
C ARG A 110 -11.36 -5.73 -39.00
#